data_AF-A0A2W6NNI1-F1
#
_entry.id   AF-A0A2W6NNI1-F1
#
_cell.length_a   1.000
_cell.length_b   1.000
_cell.length_c   1.000
_cell.angle_alpha   90.00
_cell.angle_beta   90.00
_cell.angle_gamma   90.00
#
_symmetry.space_group_name_H-M   'P 1'
#
loop_
_entity.id
_entity.type
_entity.pdbx_description
1 polymer ?
#
loop_
_entity_poly.entity_id
_entity_poly.type
_entity_poly.pdbx_seq_one_letter_code
_entity_poly.pdbx_strand_id
1 'polypeptide(L)'
;MKAKVIGLVKKKQYYMDRLRLQADWFSILNTRSSESNEFNYDENSIYQGSLSHKLSEPEEVILSERCHFAKLLKENDDIVLGAQTYSINKVKYIEDGSVIYYVEIVIDDEKSKKEAEMQIALREAYLKGVAAWEKYVNELQVKCDELEFENHEMKNKKTTSKKKGIGFFLGGNRH
;
A
#
# COMPACT_ATOMS: atom_id res chain seq x y z
N MET A 1 -7.87 -41.71 30.35
CA MET A 1 -8.36 -41.17 29.06
C MET A 1 -7.20 -40.52 28.33
N LYS A 2 -6.98 -40.85 27.05
CA LYS A 2 -5.89 -40.28 26.24
C LYS A 2 -6.43 -39.05 25.51
N ALA A 3 -5.66 -37.97 25.50
CA ALA A 3 -6.02 -36.78 24.75
C ALA A 3 -4.82 -36.25 23.95
N LYS A 4 -5.13 -35.81 22.73
CA LYS A 4 -4.19 -35.25 21.78
C LYS A 4 -4.59 -33.81 21.48
N VAL A 5 -3.62 -32.93 21.36
CA VAL A 5 -3.80 -31.53 21.01
C VAL A 5 -3.14 -31.29 19.66
N ILE A 6 -3.92 -30.80 18.70
CA ILE A 6 -3.49 -30.48 17.34
C ILE A 6 -3.62 -28.98 17.15
N GLY A 7 -2.52 -28.34 16.80
CA GLY A 7 -2.48 -26.96 16.35
C GLY A 7 -2.80 -26.88 14.86
N LEU A 8 -3.79 -26.07 14.51
CA LEU A 8 -4.08 -25.62 13.16
C LEU A 8 -3.25 -24.35 12.93
N VAL A 9 -2.06 -24.52 12.35
CA VAL A 9 -1.10 -23.44 12.15
C VAL A 9 -1.41 -22.72 10.85
N LYS A 10 -1.73 -21.42 10.94
CA LYS A 10 -1.90 -20.53 9.79
C LYS A 10 -0.74 -19.53 9.78
N LYS A 11 -0.07 -19.39 8.64
CA LYS A 11 0.95 -18.36 8.43
C LYS A 11 0.28 -17.09 7.92
N LYS A 12 0.54 -15.97 8.59
CA LYS A 12 0.05 -14.65 8.18
C LYS A 12 1.09 -14.00 7.29
N GLN A 13 0.84 -14.05 5.99
CA GLN A 13 1.69 -13.46 4.95
C GLN A 13 1.25 -12.04 4.67
N TYR A 14 2.20 -11.11 4.71
CA TYR A 14 1.97 -9.70 4.50
C TYR A 14 2.35 -9.27 3.09
N TYR A 15 1.63 -8.28 2.55
CA TYR A 15 1.90 -7.69 1.24
C TYR A 15 1.45 -6.23 1.21
N MET A 16 2.00 -5.46 0.26
CA MET A 16 1.50 -4.13 -0.03
C MET A 16 0.26 -4.25 -0.92
N ASP A 17 -0.90 -3.85 -0.40
CA ASP A 17 -2.16 -3.85 -1.15
C ASP A 17 -2.21 -2.72 -2.18
N ARG A 18 -3.32 -2.60 -2.92
CA ARG A 18 -3.72 -1.46 -3.75
C ARG A 18 -5.03 -0.87 -3.27
N LEU A 19 -5.09 -0.43 -2.02
CA LEU A 19 -6.27 0.20 -1.45
C LEU A 19 -6.44 1.62 -1.99
N ARG A 20 -7.09 1.76 -3.15
CA ARG A 20 -7.45 3.07 -3.74
C ARG A 20 -7.97 3.99 -2.63
N LEU A 21 -7.28 5.09 -2.36
CA LEU A 21 -7.85 6.19 -1.59
C LEU A 21 -9.18 6.53 -2.27
N GLN A 22 -10.29 6.21 -1.60
CA GLN A 22 -11.61 6.69 -1.97
C GLN A 22 -11.55 8.21 -1.89
N ALA A 23 -11.16 8.85 -2.99
CA ALA A 23 -11.62 10.18 -3.28
C ALA A 23 -13.11 10.03 -3.61
N ASP A 24 -13.95 10.43 -2.68
CA ASP A 24 -15.40 10.57 -2.84
C ASP A 24 -15.70 11.21 -4.20
N TRP A 25 -16.38 10.46 -5.10
CA TRP A 25 -17.59 10.92 -5.81
C TRP A 25 -18.07 10.05 -6.97
N PHE A 26 -17.37 9.00 -7.42
CA PHE A 26 -17.97 8.09 -8.42
C PHE A 26 -17.75 6.60 -8.14
N SER A 27 -18.88 5.91 -8.23
CA SER A 27 -19.21 4.59 -7.74
C SER A 27 -18.51 3.42 -8.47
N ILE A 28 -18.25 2.36 -7.69
CA ILE A 28 -18.36 0.94 -8.04
C ILE A 28 -17.55 0.48 -9.26
N LEU A 29 -16.42 -0.18 -8.98
CA LEU A 29 -16.15 -1.50 -9.57
C LEU A 29 -15.21 -2.28 -8.63
N ASN A 30 -15.74 -3.36 -8.04
CA ASN A 30 -14.95 -4.38 -7.36
C ASN A 30 -14.11 -5.11 -8.43
N THR A 31 -12.88 -4.69 -8.66
CA THR A 31 -11.89 -5.50 -9.36
C THR A 31 -11.11 -6.31 -8.34
N ARG A 32 -11.40 -7.62 -8.36
CA ARG A 32 -10.59 -8.71 -7.79
C ARG A 32 -9.10 -8.40 -8.02
N SER A 33 -8.36 -8.13 -6.94
CA SER A 33 -6.91 -7.96 -6.99
C SER A 33 -6.29 -9.28 -7.44
N SER A 34 -5.79 -9.33 -8.67
CA SER A 34 -4.99 -10.46 -9.15
C SER A 34 -3.66 -10.48 -8.39
N GLU A 35 -3.30 -11.66 -7.90
CA GLU A 35 -1.97 -12.00 -7.39
C GLU A 35 -0.91 -11.67 -8.47
N SER A 36 -0.30 -10.50 -8.37
CA SER A 36 0.99 -10.20 -8.99
C SER A 36 1.84 -9.48 -7.96
N ASN A 37 2.82 -10.18 -7.40
CA ASN A 37 3.75 -9.66 -6.40
C ASN A 37 4.71 -8.58 -6.95
N GLU A 38 4.60 -8.23 -8.23
CA GLU A 38 5.46 -7.25 -8.89
C GLU A 38 4.71 -5.93 -9.04
N PHE A 39 4.99 -5.00 -8.12
CA PHE A 39 4.40 -3.67 -8.15
C PHE A 39 5.14 -2.81 -9.18
N ASN A 40 4.45 -2.40 -10.24
CA ASN A 40 5.01 -1.51 -11.24
C ASN A 40 4.96 -0.06 -10.73
N TYR A 41 6.13 0.53 -10.47
CA TYR A 41 6.26 1.89 -9.93
C TYR A 41 5.89 2.97 -10.94
N ASP A 42 5.92 2.68 -12.24
CA ASP A 42 5.58 3.61 -13.33
C ASP A 42 4.07 3.77 -13.56
N GLU A 43 3.22 3.12 -12.77
CA GLU A 43 1.79 3.41 -12.81
C GLU A 43 1.54 4.83 -12.29
N ASN A 44 0.87 5.66 -13.12
CA ASN A 44 0.31 7.00 -12.83
C ASN A 44 -0.70 7.02 -11.65
N SER A 45 -0.74 5.99 -10.81
CA SER A 45 -1.63 5.92 -9.68
C SER A 45 -1.10 6.75 -8.50
N ILE A 46 -1.96 7.56 -7.89
CA ILE A 46 -1.67 8.36 -6.67
C ILE A 46 -1.67 7.45 -5.42
N TYR A 47 -1.51 6.14 -5.59
CA TYR A 47 -1.69 5.17 -4.53
C TYR A 47 -0.40 5.00 -3.71
N GLN A 48 -0.53 5.14 -2.39
CA GLN A 48 0.57 5.16 -1.44
C GLN A 48 1.03 3.77 -0.96
N GLY A 49 0.20 2.73 -1.08
CA GLY A 49 0.45 1.46 -0.38
C GLY A 49 -0.29 1.38 0.95
N SER A 50 -0.70 0.18 1.33
CA SER A 50 -1.22 -0.14 2.67
C SER A 50 -0.83 -1.57 3.00
N LEU A 51 -0.48 -1.81 4.26
CA LEU A 51 -0.09 -3.14 4.71
C LEU A 51 -1.33 -4.03 4.82
N SER A 52 -1.43 -5.03 3.96
CA SER A 52 -2.47 -6.06 3.99
C SER A 52 -1.87 -7.43 4.29
N HIS A 53 -2.73 -8.40 4.58
CA HIS A 53 -2.30 -9.76 4.88
C HIS A 53 -3.27 -10.82 4.37
N LYS A 54 -2.72 -12.00 4.07
CA LYS A 54 -3.42 -13.23 3.72
C LYS A 54 -3.02 -14.31 4.71
N LEU A 55 -3.99 -15.10 5.16
CA LEU A 55 -3.70 -16.30 5.95
C LEU A 55 -3.46 -17.47 4.99
N SER A 56 -2.42 -18.25 5.24
CA SER A 56 -2.19 -19.51 4.54
C SER A 56 -3.27 -20.53 4.86
N GLU A 57 -3.31 -21.60 4.05
CA GLU A 57 -4.05 -22.80 4.44
C GLU A 57 -3.53 -23.34 5.78
N PRO A 58 -4.42 -23.89 6.63
CA PRO A 58 -4.04 -24.40 7.93
C PRO A 58 -3.23 -25.70 7.79
N GLU A 59 -2.04 -25.72 8.38
CA GLU A 59 -1.20 -26.91 8.53
C GLU A 59 -1.47 -27.56 9.90
N GLU A 60 -1.77 -28.86 9.93
CA GLU A 60 -1.96 -29.58 11.19
C GLU A 60 -0.61 -29.94 11.83
N VAL A 61 -0.38 -29.49 13.05
CA VAL A 61 0.82 -29.78 13.84
C VAL A 61 0.42 -30.39 15.17
N ILE A 62 1.05 -31.51 15.53
CA ILE A 62 0.78 -32.17 16.80
C ILE A 62 1.53 -31.42 17.90
N LEU A 63 0.80 -30.81 18.84
CA LEU A 63 1.40 -30.09 19.96
C LEU A 63 1.68 -31.01 21.14
N SER A 64 0.80 -31.98 21.39
CA SER A 64 0.95 -32.97 22.45
C SER A 64 0.07 -34.20 22.22
N GLU A 65 0.57 -35.39 22.55
CA GLU A 65 -0.16 -36.66 22.35
C GLU A 65 -0.59 -37.35 23.66
N ARG A 66 -0.12 -36.87 24.82
CA ARG A 66 -0.30 -37.55 26.12
C ARG A 66 -0.80 -36.62 27.22
N CYS A 67 -1.65 -35.65 26.88
CA CYS A 67 -2.23 -34.80 27.90
C CYS A 67 -3.27 -35.58 28.71
N HIS A 68 -3.09 -35.62 30.03
CA HIS A 68 -4.09 -36.09 30.96
C HIS A 68 -4.81 -34.88 31.55
N PHE A 69 -6.05 -34.68 31.13
CA PHE A 69 -6.89 -33.63 31.70
C PHE A 69 -7.73 -34.20 32.85
N ALA A 70 -7.80 -33.46 33.96
CA ALA A 70 -8.66 -33.81 35.09
C ALA A 70 -10.15 -33.74 34.72
N LYS A 71 -10.50 -32.95 33.70
CA LYS A 71 -11.85 -32.75 33.18
C LYS A 71 -11.81 -32.69 31.66
N LEU A 72 -12.88 -33.10 30.99
CA LEU A 72 -13.07 -32.87 29.57
C LEU A 72 -13.23 -31.38 29.29
N LEU A 73 -12.39 -30.89 28.38
CA LEU A 73 -12.48 -29.52 27.88
C LEU A 73 -13.49 -29.45 26.74
N LYS A 74 -14.09 -28.29 26.55
CA LYS A 74 -15.06 -27.99 25.50
C LYS A 74 -14.51 -26.94 24.54
N GLU A 75 -15.24 -26.70 23.47
CA GLU A 75 -14.95 -25.56 22.58
C GLU A 75 -15.01 -24.25 23.37
N ASN A 76 -14.08 -23.35 23.09
CA ASN A 76 -13.78 -22.10 23.80
C ASN A 76 -13.20 -22.26 25.23
N ASP A 77 -12.95 -23.49 25.70
CA ASP A 77 -12.12 -23.65 26.90
C ASP A 77 -10.64 -23.41 26.54
N ASP A 78 -9.88 -22.95 27.53
CA ASP A 78 -8.45 -22.71 27.40
C ASP A 78 -7.63 -23.95 27.78
N ILE A 79 -6.59 -24.22 27.00
CA ILE A 79 -5.59 -25.24 27.27
C ILE A 79 -4.20 -24.61 27.42
N VAL A 80 -3.56 -24.88 28.56
CA VAL A 80 -2.19 -24.46 28.82
C VAL A 80 -1.23 -25.57 28.41
N LEU A 81 -0.35 -25.27 27.46
CA LEU A 81 0.75 -26.15 27.04
C LEU A 81 2.08 -25.42 27.21
N GLY A 82 2.89 -25.86 28.17
CA GLY A 82 4.13 -25.19 28.53
C GLY A 82 3.88 -23.78 29.06
N ALA A 83 4.41 -22.77 28.37
CA ALA A 83 4.23 -21.36 28.72
C ALA A 83 3.11 -20.65 27.93
N GLN A 84 2.45 -21.35 27.01
CA GLN A 84 1.42 -20.77 26.14
C GLN A 84 0.03 -21.30 26.51
N THR A 85 -0.95 -20.41 26.41
CA THR A 85 -2.37 -20.75 26.55
C THR A 85 -3.01 -20.66 25.18
N TYR A 86 -3.74 -21.69 24.80
CA TYR A 86 -4.45 -21.76 23.53
C TYR A 86 -5.95 -21.91 23.80
N SER A 87 -6.78 -21.32 22.96
CA SER A 87 -8.22 -21.55 23.02
C SER A 87 -8.61 -22.70 22.10
N ILE A 88 -9.49 -23.58 22.58
CA ILE A 88 -9.95 -24.75 21.83
C ILE A 88 -11.00 -24.31 20.81
N ASN A 89 -10.68 -24.47 19.53
CA ASN A 89 -11.61 -24.19 18.44
C ASN A 89 -12.58 -25.35 18.19
N LYS A 90 -12.13 -26.59 18.36
CA LYS A 90 -12.93 -27.77 18.05
C LYS A 90 -12.52 -28.97 18.90
N VAL A 91 -13.51 -29.75 19.31
CA VAL A 91 -13.29 -31.02 20.02
C VAL A 91 -13.79 -32.19 19.18
N LYS A 92 -12.98 -33.23 19.03
CA LYS A 92 -13.36 -34.46 18.32
C LYS A 92 -13.17 -35.67 19.23
N TYR A 93 -14.24 -36.45 19.41
CA TYR A 93 -14.23 -37.71 20.12
C TYR A 93 -13.95 -38.85 19.15
N ILE A 94 -13.05 -39.75 19.51
CA ILE A 94 -12.71 -40.95 18.74
C ILE A 94 -13.37 -42.17 19.42
N GLU A 95 -13.70 -43.19 18.62
CA GLU A 95 -14.36 -44.42 19.07
C GLU A 95 -13.59 -45.19 20.15
N ASP A 96 -12.27 -45.05 20.21
CA ASP A 96 -11.40 -45.66 21.22
C ASP A 96 -11.48 -44.97 22.60
N GLY A 97 -12.32 -43.94 22.73
CA GLY A 97 -12.45 -43.11 23.93
C GLY A 97 -11.36 -42.05 24.06
N SER A 98 -10.55 -41.82 23.03
CA SER A 98 -9.59 -40.72 22.97
C SER A 98 -10.26 -39.42 22.50
N VAL A 99 -9.69 -38.27 22.89
CA VAL A 99 -10.18 -36.94 22.48
C VAL A 99 -9.08 -36.15 21.78
N ILE A 100 -9.44 -35.51 20.67
CA ILE A 100 -8.60 -34.55 19.96
C ILE A 100 -9.14 -33.13 20.21
N TYR A 101 -8.26 -32.27 20.70
CA TYR A 101 -8.50 -30.83 20.84
C TYR A 101 -7.77 -30.11 19.71
N TYR A 102 -8.51 -29.36 18.91
CA TYR A 102 -7.95 -28.49 17.87
C TYR A 102 -7.84 -27.07 18.40
N VAL A 103 -6.65 -26.47 18.26
CA VAL A 103 -6.38 -25.08 18.62
C VAL A 103 -5.88 -24.33 17.41
N GLU A 104 -6.25 -23.07 17.23
CA GLU A 104 -5.69 -22.25 16.14
C GLU A 104 -4.43 -21.52 16.59
N ILE A 105 -3.40 -21.58 15.74
CA ILE A 105 -2.14 -20.86 15.95
C ILE A 105 -1.90 -20.00 14.72
N VAL A 106 -1.80 -18.69 14.91
CA VAL A 106 -1.44 -17.76 13.85
C VAL A 106 0.01 -17.34 14.05
N ILE A 107 0.85 -17.59 13.06
CA ILE A 107 2.27 -17.21 13.07
C ILE A 107 2.46 -16.09 12.05
N ASP A 108 3.05 -14.98 12.50
CA ASP A 108 3.43 -13.89 11.61
C ASP A 108 4.64 -14.27 10.75
N ASP A 109 4.52 -14.15 9.43
CA ASP A 109 5.66 -14.21 8.53
C ASP A 109 6.37 -12.85 8.54
N GLU A 110 7.29 -12.69 9.50
CA GLU A 110 8.08 -11.46 9.68
C GLU A 110 8.85 -11.05 8.43
N LYS A 111 9.27 -12.02 7.61
CA LYS A 111 10.00 -11.74 6.38
C LYS A 111 9.09 -11.03 5.39
N SER A 112 7.91 -11.61 5.12
CA SER A 112 6.91 -10.98 4.25
C SER A 112 6.48 -9.60 4.74
N LYS A 113 6.40 -9.42 6.07
CA LYS A 113 6.05 -8.13 6.69
C LYS A 113 7.07 -7.05 6.38
N LYS A 114 8.36 -7.35 6.58
CA LYS A 114 9.45 -6.41 6.28
C LYS A 114 9.51 -6.07 4.79
N GLU A 115 9.30 -7.04 3.91
CA GLU A 115 9.26 -6.82 2.47
C GLU A 115 8.11 -5.89 2.07
N ALA A 116 6.91 -6.12 2.62
CA ALA A 116 5.74 -5.28 2.37
C ALA A 116 5.93 -3.84 2.89
N GLU A 117 6.47 -3.66 4.10
CA GLU A 117 6.78 -2.35 4.67
C GLU A 117 7.83 -1.61 3.81
N MET A 118 8.84 -2.32 3.32
CA MET A 118 9.84 -1.74 2.42
C MET A 118 9.22 -1.27 1.10
N GLN A 119 8.32 -2.06 0.50
CA GLN A 119 7.61 -1.67 -0.73
C GLN A 119 6.76 -0.40 -0.51
N ILE A 120 6.06 -0.29 0.61
CA ILE A 120 5.29 0.91 0.98
C ILE A 120 6.23 2.12 1.09
N ALA A 121 7.34 1.99 1.81
CA ALA A 121 8.31 3.07 1.98
C ALA A 121 8.91 3.54 0.65
N LEU A 122 9.25 2.60 -0.24
CA LEU A 122 9.74 2.91 -1.59
C LEU A 122 8.68 3.64 -2.41
N ARG A 123 7.41 3.23 -2.33
CA ARG A 123 6.30 3.90 -3.02
C ARG A 123 6.10 5.32 -2.51
N GLU A 124 6.13 5.53 -1.19
CA GLU A 124 6.04 6.87 -0.59
C GLU A 124 7.17 7.79 -1.05
N ALA A 125 8.41 7.28 -1.10
CA ALA A 125 9.56 8.05 -1.56
C ALA A 125 9.42 8.43 -3.04
N TYR A 126 8.97 7.50 -3.88
CA TYR A 126 8.70 7.75 -5.29
C TYR A 126 7.65 8.85 -5.48
N LEU A 127 6.50 8.75 -4.81
CA LEU A 127 5.44 9.76 -4.91
C LEU A 127 5.89 11.15 -4.46
N LYS A 128 6.71 11.23 -3.41
CA LYS A 128 7.34 12.49 -2.99
C LYS A 128 8.27 13.05 -4.07
N GLY A 129 9.04 12.18 -4.73
CA GLY A 129 9.91 12.56 -5.85
C GLY A 129 9.14 13.12 -7.04
N VAL A 130 8.05 12.44 -7.44
CA VAL A 130 7.15 12.90 -8.51
C VAL A 130 6.54 14.26 -8.18
N ALA A 131 5.97 14.43 -6.98
CA ALA A 131 5.38 15.70 -6.55
C ALA A 131 6.41 16.86 -6.54
N ALA A 132 7.64 16.58 -6.11
CA ALA A 132 8.72 17.56 -6.14
C ALA A 132 9.13 17.94 -7.58
N TRP A 133 9.18 16.97 -8.48
CA TRP A 133 9.49 17.19 -9.89
C TRP A 133 8.39 17.98 -10.62
N GLU A 134 7.13 17.63 -10.40
CA GLU A 134 5.98 18.38 -10.94
C GLU A 134 6.00 19.84 -10.48
N LYS A 135 6.29 20.08 -9.20
CA LYS A 135 6.46 21.44 -8.67
C LYS A 135 7.57 22.20 -9.40
N TYR A 136 8.73 21.57 -9.59
CA TYR A 136 9.86 22.17 -10.30
C TYR A 136 9.54 22.50 -11.76
N VAL A 137 8.86 21.59 -12.47
CA VAL A 137 8.43 21.81 -13.86
C VAL A 137 7.43 22.96 -13.95
N ASN A 138 6.46 23.04 -13.03
CA ASN A 138 5.51 24.15 -12.98
C ASN A 138 6.20 25.50 -12.73
N GLU A 139 7.18 25.54 -11.82
CA GLU A 139 7.98 26.76 -11.57
C GLU A 139 8.79 27.19 -12.81
N LEU A 140 9.34 26.24 -13.58
CA LEU A 140 10.02 26.54 -14.84
C LEU A 140 9.06 27.06 -15.90
N GLN A 141 7.87 26.47 -16.01
CA GLN A 141 6.87 26.91 -16.98
C GLN A 141 6.45 28.36 -16.73
N VAL A 142 6.18 28.72 -15.46
CA VAL A 142 5.85 30.11 -15.09
C VAL A 142 6.96 31.08 -15.50
N LYS A 143 8.24 30.73 -15.26
CA LYS A 143 9.38 31.58 -15.67
C LYS A 143 9.50 31.72 -17.18
N CYS A 144 9.23 30.65 -17.93
CA CYS A 144 9.20 30.72 -19.39
C CYS A 144 8.11 31.67 -19.88
N ASP A 145 6.90 31.56 -19.32
CA ASP A 145 5.77 32.41 -19.68
C ASP A 145 6.04 33.89 -19.36
N GLU A 146 6.67 34.18 -18.21
CA GLU A 146 7.13 35.53 -17.84
C GLU A 146 8.14 36.10 -18.85
N LEU A 147 9.15 35.31 -19.23
CA LEU A 147 10.17 35.74 -20.20
C LEU A 147 9.59 35.95 -21.61
N GLU A 148 8.60 35.16 -22.02
CA GLU A 148 7.88 35.36 -23.27
C GLU A 148 7.10 36.68 -23.26
N PHE A 149 6.43 36.98 -22.14
CA PHE A 149 5.71 38.23 -21.95
C PHE A 149 6.64 39.44 -22.01
N GLU A 150 7.75 39.43 -21.27
CA GLU A 150 8.75 40.51 -21.29
C GLU A 150 9.33 40.72 -22.70
N ASN A 151 9.63 39.63 -23.42
CA ASN A 151 10.12 39.71 -24.80
C ASN A 151 9.09 40.33 -25.74
N HIS A 152 7.81 39.99 -25.58
CA HIS A 152 6.72 40.58 -26.35
C HIS A 152 6.59 42.08 -26.07
N GLU A 153 6.64 42.51 -24.81
CA GLU A 153 6.67 43.93 -24.45
C GLU A 153 7.85 44.67 -25.08
N MET A 154 9.05 44.10 -25.00
CA MET A 154 10.27 44.70 -25.55
C MET A 154 10.20 44.85 -27.07
N LYS A 155 9.64 43.85 -27.78
CA LYS A 155 9.39 43.94 -29.23
C LYS A 155 8.42 45.08 -29.55
N ASN A 156 7.34 45.22 -28.78
CA ASN A 156 6.36 46.30 -28.96
C ASN A 156 6.93 47.69 -28.65
N LYS A 157 7.79 47.82 -27.65
CA LYS A 157 8.54 49.07 -27.36
C LYS A 157 9.51 49.42 -28.50
N LYS A 158 10.19 48.44 -29.10
CA LYS A 158 11.09 48.64 -30.25
C LYS A 158 10.37 49.02 -31.55
N THR A 159 9.18 48.46 -31.81
CA THR A 159 8.39 48.81 -33.00
C THR A 159 7.74 50.19 -32.89
N THR A 160 7.27 50.56 -31.70
CA THR A 160 6.72 51.91 -31.44
C THR A 160 7.80 52.99 -31.49
N SER A 161 9.02 52.74 -31.00
CA SER A 161 10.13 53.70 -31.14
C SER A 161 10.59 53.88 -32.59
N LYS A 162 10.67 52.79 -33.38
CA LYS A 162 10.96 52.87 -34.83
C LYS A 162 9.89 53.68 -35.60
N LYS A 163 8.60 53.50 -35.29
CA LYS A 163 7.52 54.29 -35.92
C LYS A 163 7.60 55.79 -35.59
N LYS A 164 7.98 56.15 -34.36
CA LYS A 164 8.19 57.56 -33.96
C LYS A 164 9.40 58.21 -34.67
N GLY A 165 10.48 57.47 -34.89
CA GLY A 165 11.66 57.96 -35.62
C GLY A 165 11.42 58.22 -37.12
N ILE A 166 10.58 57.41 -37.78
CA ILE A 166 10.24 57.58 -39.19
C ILE A 166 9.28 58.76 -39.40
N GLY A 167 8.34 58.99 -38.46
CA GLY A 167 7.44 60.14 -38.51
C GLY A 167 8.14 61.50 -38.36
N PHE A 168 9.28 61.53 -37.66
CA PHE A 168 10.07 62.76 -37.50
C PHE A 168 10.90 63.13 -38.75
N PHE A 169 11.27 62.15 -39.59
CA PHE A 169 12.09 62.37 -40.78
C PHE A 169 11.30 62.78 -42.04
N LEU A 170 9.97 62.57 -42.06
CA LEU A 170 9.12 62.88 -43.22
C LEU A 170 8.33 64.20 -43.10
N GLY A 171 8.53 64.97 -42.03
CA GLY A 171 7.81 66.23 -41.77
C GLY A 171 8.50 67.53 -42.21
N GLY A 172 9.74 67.46 -42.71
CA GLY A 172 10.57 68.64 -43.00
C GLY A 172 10.94 68.76 -44.47
N ASN A 173 9.98 69.09 -45.34
CA ASN A 173 10.23 69.84 -46.58
C ASN A 173 8.89 70.24 -47.22
N ARG A 174 8.38 71.40 -46.81
CA ARG A 174 7.45 72.21 -47.62
C ARG A 174 7.95 73.65 -47.57
N HIS A 175 8.81 74.00 -48.51
CA HIS A 175 9.02 75.35 -49.00
C HIS A 175 9.14 75.30 -50.50
#